data_AF-A0A6L7Q100-F1
#
_entry.id   AF-A0A6L7Q100-F1
#
_cell.length_a   1.000
_cell.length_b   1.000
_cell.length_c   1.000
_cell.angle_alpha   90.00
_cell.angle_beta   90.00
_cell.angle_gamma   90.00
#
_symmetry.space_group_name_H-M   'P 1'
#
loop_
_entity.id
_entity.type
_entity.pdbx_description
1 polymer ?
#
loop_
_entity_poly.entity_id
_entity_poly.type
_entity_poly.pdbx_seq_one_letter_code
_entity_poly.pdbx_strand_id
1 'polypeptide(L)'
;MWRWLNKMISPTSGAIYVTAALTVTAWLVSDCQDRQYQLDQWKTERYHALVESARGFHAGADPSSSWELREEFITQLDLCWVYCSDAVIRKAYRFVGTVKTGQTSTDEEKKRAFKEFIAEIRKEIVRDKSTLTWEEFRILSATK
;
A
#
# COMPACT_ATOMS: atom_id res chain seq x y z
N MET A 1 -61.02 -6.56 10.58
CA MET A 1 -59.88 -6.24 9.68
C MET A 1 -58.64 -5.75 10.45
N TRP A 2 -58.77 -4.90 11.47
CA TRP A 2 -57.65 -4.41 12.29
C TRP A 2 -56.90 -5.46 13.14
N ARG A 3 -57.52 -6.60 13.49
CA ARG A 3 -56.88 -7.67 14.29
C ARG A 3 -55.79 -8.46 13.54
N TRP A 4 -55.73 -8.36 12.21
CA TRP A 4 -54.71 -9.04 11.39
C TRP A 4 -53.45 -8.20 11.20
N LEU A 5 -53.57 -6.87 11.16
CA LEU A 5 -52.43 -5.94 11.06
C LEU A 5 -51.56 -5.95 12.32
N ASN A 6 -52.17 -6.00 13.50
CA ASN A 6 -51.43 -6.07 14.77
C ASN A 6 -50.74 -7.43 15.01
N LYS A 7 -51.12 -8.47 14.26
CA LYS A 7 -50.51 -9.80 14.32
C LYS A 7 -49.30 -9.93 13.37
N MET A 8 -49.18 -9.04 12.37
CA MET A 8 -47.97 -8.91 11.55
C MET A 8 -46.81 -8.25 12.32
N ILE A 9 -47.14 -7.41 13.31
CA ILE A 9 -46.21 -6.80 14.27
C ILE A 9 -46.27 -7.58 15.60
N SER A 10 -46.23 -8.91 15.53
CA SER A 10 -45.95 -9.71 16.73
C SER A 10 -44.45 -9.60 17.05
N PRO A 11 -44.04 -9.51 18.33
CA PRO A 11 -42.64 -9.31 18.70
C PRO A 11 -41.69 -10.40 18.16
N THR A 12 -42.22 -11.57 17.82
CA THR A 12 -41.47 -12.71 17.28
C THR A 12 -41.12 -12.57 15.80
N SER A 13 -41.99 -12.00 14.97
CA SER A 13 -41.72 -11.82 13.53
C SER A 13 -40.73 -10.69 13.27
N GLY A 14 -40.83 -9.57 14.01
CA GLY A 14 -39.89 -8.46 13.91
C GLY A 14 -38.45 -8.83 14.32
N ALA A 15 -38.30 -9.70 15.31
CA ALA A 15 -36.99 -10.17 15.76
C ALA A 15 -36.21 -10.91 14.66
N ILE A 16 -36.89 -11.68 13.81
CA ILE A 16 -36.26 -12.44 12.71
C ILE A 16 -35.71 -11.50 11.63
N TYR A 17 -36.45 -10.43 11.29
CA TYR A 17 -35.98 -9.46 10.31
C TYR A 17 -34.79 -8.65 10.82
N VAL A 18 -34.81 -8.27 12.11
CA VAL A 18 -33.70 -7.55 12.74
C VAL A 18 -32.44 -8.42 12.78
N THR A 19 -32.55 -9.68 13.19
CA THR A 19 -31.39 -10.59 13.21
C THR A 19 -30.86 -10.86 11.81
N ALA A 20 -31.72 -11.07 10.81
CA ALA A 20 -31.31 -11.25 9.43
C ALA A 20 -30.64 -9.99 8.83
N ALA A 21 -31.14 -8.79 9.15
CA ALA A 21 -30.51 -7.56 8.72
C ALA A 21 -29.12 -7.37 9.36
N LEU A 22 -28.99 -7.66 10.66
CA LEU A 22 -27.71 -7.57 11.37
C LEU A 22 -26.68 -8.54 10.80
N THR A 23 -27.05 -9.80 10.51
CA THR A 23 -26.11 -10.77 9.92
C THR A 23 -25.65 -10.36 8.54
N VAL A 24 -26.55 -9.85 7.69
CA VAL A 24 -26.19 -9.35 6.35
C VAL A 24 -25.25 -8.16 6.43
N THR A 25 -25.53 -7.19 7.32
CA THR A 25 -24.65 -6.02 7.50
C THR A 25 -23.28 -6.42 8.04
N ALA A 26 -23.22 -7.34 9.01
CA ALA A 26 -21.96 -7.85 9.55
C ALA A 26 -21.13 -8.57 8.49
N TRP A 27 -21.77 -9.40 7.65
CA TRP A 27 -21.11 -10.08 6.54
C TRP A 27 -20.55 -9.08 5.52
N LEU A 28 -21.34 -8.08 5.11
CA LEU A 28 -20.87 -7.04 4.17
C LEU A 28 -19.67 -6.25 4.70
N VAL A 29 -19.65 -5.94 6.00
CA VAL A 29 -18.51 -5.26 6.64
C VAL A 29 -17.28 -6.17 6.65
N SER A 30 -17.43 -7.44 7.00
CA SER A 30 -16.34 -8.42 6.98
C SER A 30 -15.74 -8.58 5.59
N ASP A 31 -16.59 -8.77 4.57
CA ASP A 31 -16.17 -8.93 3.18
C ASP A 31 -15.43 -7.68 2.66
N CYS A 32 -15.84 -6.50 3.11
CA CYS A 32 -15.18 -5.24 2.78
C CYS A 32 -13.80 -5.12 3.46
N GLN A 33 -13.71 -5.50 4.74
CA GLN A 33 -12.45 -5.50 5.48
C GLN A 33 -11.44 -6.49 4.89
N ASP A 34 -11.89 -7.69 4.51
CA ASP A 34 -11.03 -8.71 3.90
C ASP A 34 -10.45 -8.24 2.56
N ARG A 35 -11.25 -7.54 1.74
CA ARG A 35 -10.77 -6.96 0.47
C ARG A 35 -9.77 -5.84 0.70
N GLN A 36 -10.02 -4.94 1.65
CA GLN A 36 -9.08 -3.87 1.99
C GLN A 36 -7.75 -4.45 2.50
N TYR A 37 -7.83 -5.45 3.38
CA TYR A 37 -6.65 -6.14 3.89
C TYR A 37 -5.81 -6.78 2.77
N GLN A 38 -6.44 -7.48 1.83
CA GLN A 38 -5.72 -8.08 0.69
C GLN A 38 -5.07 -7.01 -0.20
N LEU A 39 -5.77 -5.91 -0.46
CA LEU A 39 -5.21 -4.79 -1.23
C LEU A 39 -4.01 -4.17 -0.52
N ASP A 40 -4.06 -4.01 0.79
CA ASP A 40 -2.97 -3.41 1.57
C ASP A 40 -1.74 -4.33 1.64
N GLN A 41 -1.95 -5.64 1.68
CA GLN A 41 -0.87 -6.63 1.56
C GLN A 41 -0.20 -6.53 0.18
N TRP A 42 -0.97 -6.56 -0.90
CA TRP A 42 -0.42 -6.44 -2.26
C TRP A 42 0.30 -5.11 -2.50
N LYS A 43 -0.24 -3.99 -2.00
CA LYS A 43 0.46 -2.69 -2.04
C LYS A 43 1.82 -2.79 -1.31
N THR A 44 1.83 -3.37 -0.12
CA THR A 44 3.06 -3.50 0.69
C THR A 44 4.11 -4.35 0.00
N GLU A 45 3.72 -5.50 -0.58
CA GLU A 45 4.61 -6.37 -1.35
C GLU A 45 5.20 -5.65 -2.57
N ARG A 46 4.40 -4.87 -3.29
CA ARG A 46 4.85 -4.08 -4.44
C ARG A 46 5.82 -2.97 -4.04
N TYR A 47 5.54 -2.27 -2.94
CA TYR A 47 6.47 -1.29 -2.39
C TYR A 47 7.78 -1.94 -1.96
N HIS A 48 7.75 -3.15 -1.39
CA HIS A 48 8.96 -3.88 -1.04
C HIS A 48 9.81 -4.20 -2.28
N ALA A 49 9.19 -4.75 -3.34
CA ALA A 49 9.88 -5.03 -4.61
C ALA A 49 10.47 -3.77 -5.26
N LEU A 50 9.73 -2.64 -5.20
CA LEU A 50 10.20 -1.35 -5.71
C LEU A 50 11.41 -0.81 -4.93
N VAL A 51 11.43 -0.96 -3.60
CA VAL A 51 12.57 -0.54 -2.77
C VAL A 51 13.77 -1.48 -2.93
N GLU A 52 13.52 -2.77 -3.14
CA GLU A 52 14.56 -3.78 -3.37
C GLU A 52 15.30 -3.56 -4.70
N SER A 53 14.56 -3.36 -5.79
CA SER A 53 15.12 -3.02 -7.11
C SER A 53 15.88 -1.69 -7.11
N ALA A 54 15.51 -0.75 -6.23
CA ALA A 54 16.24 0.51 -6.07
C ALA A 54 17.69 0.35 -5.59
N ARG A 55 18.07 -0.83 -5.07
CA ARG A 55 19.48 -1.16 -4.73
C ARG A 55 20.41 -1.09 -5.95
N GLY A 56 19.89 -1.27 -7.17
CA GLY A 56 20.65 -1.13 -8.42
C GLY A 56 21.22 0.28 -8.68
N PHE A 57 20.75 1.28 -7.95
CA PHE A 57 21.28 2.65 -8.01
C PHE A 57 22.42 2.92 -7.01
N HIS A 58 22.78 1.95 -6.16
CA HIS A 58 23.84 2.12 -5.18
C HIS A 58 25.23 1.96 -5.81
N ALA A 59 26.19 2.82 -5.41
CA ALA A 59 27.54 2.89 -5.98
C ALA A 59 28.42 1.63 -5.76
N GLY A 60 27.93 0.63 -5.03
CA GLY A 60 28.62 -0.64 -4.75
C GLY A 60 27.94 -1.86 -5.35
N ALA A 61 26.90 -1.69 -6.16
CA ALA A 61 26.25 -2.81 -6.86
C ALA A 61 27.16 -3.33 -7.99
N ASP A 62 27.18 -4.65 -8.20
CA ASP A 62 27.92 -5.25 -9.31
C ASP A 62 27.40 -4.66 -10.63
N PRO A 63 28.27 -4.10 -11.50
CA PRO A 63 27.86 -3.44 -12.73
C PRO A 63 27.00 -4.33 -13.64
N SER A 64 27.20 -5.65 -13.62
CA SER A 64 26.40 -6.61 -14.39
C SER A 64 24.97 -6.74 -13.87
N SER A 65 24.79 -6.82 -12.54
CA SER A 65 23.47 -6.83 -11.87
C SER A 65 22.79 -5.45 -11.83
N SER A 66 23.57 -4.37 -11.95
CA SER A 66 23.09 -3.01 -11.74
C SER A 66 22.16 -2.53 -12.85
N TRP A 67 22.34 -3.01 -14.07
CA TRP A 67 21.45 -2.71 -15.20
C TRP A 67 20.09 -3.35 -14.99
N GLU A 68 20.06 -4.66 -14.72
CA GLU A 68 18.84 -5.44 -14.52
C GLU A 68 18.00 -4.88 -13.38
N LEU A 69 18.63 -4.54 -12.25
CA LEU A 69 17.95 -3.95 -11.10
C LEU A 69 17.34 -2.56 -11.40
N ARG A 70 17.95 -1.78 -12.29
CA ARG A 70 17.41 -0.47 -12.70
C ARG A 70 16.23 -0.63 -13.65
N GLU A 71 16.29 -1.58 -14.57
CA GLU A 71 15.19 -1.92 -15.46
C GLU A 71 14.00 -2.49 -14.68
N GLU A 72 14.27 -3.37 -13.71
CA GLU A 72 13.28 -3.88 -12.77
C GLU A 72 12.66 -2.75 -11.94
N PHE A 73 13.45 -1.77 -11.49
CA PHE A 73 12.91 -0.62 -10.77
C PHE A 73 11.93 0.20 -11.60
N ILE A 74 12.23 0.45 -12.87
CA ILE A 74 11.32 1.18 -13.77
C ILE A 74 10.05 0.37 -14.02
N THR A 75 10.18 -0.94 -14.20
CA THR A 75 9.04 -1.85 -14.40
C THR A 75 8.13 -1.89 -13.17
N GLN A 76 8.71 -2.04 -11.97
CA GLN A 76 7.94 -1.99 -10.72
C GLN A 76 7.34 -0.61 -10.48
N LEU A 77 8.01 0.48 -10.90
CA LEU A 77 7.46 1.83 -10.78
C LEU A 77 6.21 2.01 -11.65
N ASP A 78 6.23 1.49 -12.88
CA ASP A 78 5.08 1.53 -13.80
C ASP A 78 3.91 0.69 -13.27
N LEU A 79 4.18 -0.52 -12.76
CA LEU A 79 3.17 -1.36 -12.11
C LEU A 79 2.58 -0.73 -10.85
N CYS A 80 3.41 -0.02 -10.09
CA CYS A 80 3.01 0.71 -8.89
C CYS A 80 2.15 1.94 -9.22
N TRP A 81 2.15 2.44 -10.46
CA TRP A 81 1.44 3.67 -10.84
C TRP A 81 -0.07 3.62 -10.53
N VAL A 82 -0.70 2.46 -10.72
CA VAL A 82 -2.15 2.28 -10.48
C VAL A 82 -2.52 2.35 -8.99
N TYR A 83 -1.56 2.06 -8.11
CA TYR A 83 -1.80 1.87 -6.67
C TYR A 83 -1.13 2.91 -5.78
N CYS A 84 -0.23 3.72 -6.33
CA CYS A 84 0.52 4.73 -5.58
C CYS A 84 -0.18 6.09 -5.59
N SER A 85 0.02 6.85 -4.51
CA SER A 85 -0.26 8.28 -4.50
C SER A 85 0.60 9.04 -5.53
N ASP A 86 0.01 10.08 -6.12
CA ASP A 86 0.72 11.06 -6.96
C ASP A 86 1.99 11.61 -6.31
N ALA A 87 2.01 11.70 -4.97
CA ALA A 87 3.16 12.15 -4.21
C ALA A 87 4.35 11.18 -4.35
N VAL A 88 4.10 9.88 -4.24
CA VAL A 88 5.14 8.83 -4.39
C VAL A 88 5.65 8.82 -5.83
N ILE A 89 4.76 8.84 -6.82
CA ILE A 89 5.13 8.88 -8.24
C ILE A 89 6.03 10.09 -8.52
N ARG A 90 5.61 11.29 -8.12
CA ARG A 90 6.39 12.52 -8.36
C ARG A 90 7.79 12.46 -7.75
N LYS A 91 7.92 11.89 -6.56
CA LYS A 91 9.23 11.72 -5.89
C LYS A 91 10.07 10.63 -6.54
N ALA A 92 9.45 9.55 -7.03
CA ALA A 92 10.13 8.50 -7.78
C ALA A 92 10.71 9.03 -9.09
N TYR A 93 9.93 9.77 -9.89
CA TYR A 93 10.43 10.37 -11.13
C TYR A 93 11.48 11.46 -10.88
N ARG A 94 11.37 12.20 -9.77
CA ARG A 94 12.43 13.12 -9.33
C ARG A 94 13.74 12.37 -9.07
N PHE A 95 13.68 11.22 -8.38
CA PHE A 95 14.83 10.37 -8.16
C PHE A 95 15.38 9.79 -9.46
N VAL A 96 14.54 9.26 -10.36
CA VAL A 96 14.95 8.77 -11.68
C VAL A 96 15.64 9.88 -12.50
N GLY A 97 15.19 11.13 -12.36
CA GLY A 97 15.83 12.29 -12.97
C GLY A 97 17.28 12.49 -12.50
N THR A 98 17.55 12.37 -11.19
CA THR A 98 18.90 12.59 -10.64
C THR A 98 19.90 11.48 -10.94
N VAL A 99 19.42 10.29 -11.31
CA VAL A 99 20.26 9.13 -11.68
C VAL A 99 20.41 8.95 -13.19
N LYS A 100 19.60 9.62 -14.01
CA LYS A 100 19.67 9.54 -15.47
C LYS A 100 20.97 10.15 -16.00
N THR A 101 21.62 9.44 -16.92
CA THR A 101 22.85 9.87 -17.59
C THR A 101 22.59 11.16 -18.37
N GLY A 102 23.19 12.28 -17.93
CA GLY A 102 23.05 13.59 -18.57
C GLY A 102 22.84 14.76 -17.59
N GLN A 103 22.38 14.49 -16.37
CA GLN A 103 22.36 15.49 -15.29
C GLN A 103 23.58 15.31 -14.37
N THR A 104 24.37 16.37 -14.18
CA THR A 104 25.39 16.46 -13.13
C THR A 104 24.72 16.66 -11.77
N SER A 105 23.98 15.66 -11.31
CA SER A 105 23.50 15.62 -9.92
C SER A 105 24.63 15.10 -9.04
N THR A 106 24.90 15.82 -7.95
CA THR A 106 25.84 15.40 -6.91
C THR A 106 25.30 14.14 -6.21
N ASP A 107 26.20 13.34 -5.64
CA ASP A 107 25.78 12.15 -4.89
C ASP A 107 24.88 12.49 -3.69
N GLU A 108 25.02 13.68 -3.12
CA GLU A 108 24.13 14.17 -2.06
C GLU A 108 22.73 14.50 -2.57
N GLU A 109 22.58 15.00 -3.80
CA GLU A 109 21.27 15.23 -4.42
C GLU A 109 20.56 13.92 -4.76
N LYS A 110 21.30 12.92 -5.26
CA LYS A 110 20.78 11.57 -5.50
C LYS A 110 20.29 10.93 -4.21
N LYS A 111 21.12 10.95 -3.15
CA LYS A 111 20.76 10.45 -1.81
C LYS A 111 19.56 11.18 -1.24
N ARG A 112 19.48 12.50 -1.41
CA ARG A 112 18.34 13.31 -0.94
C ARG A 112 17.06 12.93 -1.66
N ALA A 113 17.07 12.86 -2.99
CA ALA A 113 15.92 12.47 -3.79
C ALA A 113 15.43 11.06 -3.43
N PHE A 114 16.37 10.13 -3.21
CA PHE A 114 16.05 8.78 -2.77
C PHE A 114 15.41 8.76 -1.37
N LYS A 115 15.98 9.48 -0.40
CA LYS A 115 15.42 9.59 0.96
C LYS A 115 14.00 10.18 0.95
N GLU A 116 13.76 11.21 0.15
CA GLU A 116 12.44 11.81 -0.01
C GLU A 116 11.43 10.81 -0.60
N PHE A 117 11.82 10.03 -1.60
CA PHE A 117 11.00 8.98 -2.20
C PHE A 117 10.63 7.90 -1.17
N ILE A 118 11.61 7.36 -0.43
CA ILE A 118 11.38 6.36 0.61
C ILE A 118 10.52 6.92 1.75
N ALA A 119 10.69 8.19 2.12
CA ALA A 119 9.88 8.83 3.14
C ALA A 119 8.40 8.90 2.74
N GLU A 120 8.11 9.12 1.46
CA GLU A 120 6.73 9.22 0.98
C GLU A 120 6.07 7.86 0.87
N ILE A 121 6.80 6.82 0.45
CA ILE A 121 6.33 5.42 0.54
C ILE A 121 6.01 5.08 2.00
N ARG A 122 6.89 5.44 2.95
CA ARG A 122 6.65 5.18 4.37
C ARG A 122 5.40 5.89 4.86
N LYS A 123 5.21 7.16 4.49
CA LYS A 123 3.98 7.89 4.85
C LYS A 123 2.75 7.23 4.26
N GLU A 124 2.81 6.71 3.05
CA GLU A 124 1.68 6.05 2.41
C GLU A 124 1.33 4.73 3.13
N ILE A 125 2.32 3.89 3.40
CA ILE A 125 2.15 2.65 4.17
C ILE A 125 1.63 2.94 5.59
N VAL A 126 2.15 3.98 6.26
CA VAL A 126 1.73 4.36 7.62
C VAL A 126 0.36 5.05 7.64
N ARG A 127 0.01 5.82 6.60
CA ARG A 127 -1.29 6.50 6.50
C ARG A 127 -2.41 5.53 6.15
N ASP A 128 -2.13 4.48 5.37
CA ASP A 128 -3.06 3.33 5.20
C ASP A 128 -3.21 2.56 6.51
N LYS A 129 -2.15 2.52 7.34
CA LYS A 129 -2.10 1.82 8.61
C LYS A 129 -2.38 2.75 9.81
N SER A 130 -3.56 3.34 9.88
CA SER A 130 -4.08 3.85 11.17
C SER A 130 -4.27 2.75 12.25
N THR A 131 -3.85 1.51 11.98
CA THR A 131 -3.97 0.35 12.88
C THR A 131 -2.67 -0.46 13.06
N LEU A 132 -1.52 -0.09 12.46
CA LEU A 132 -0.25 -0.75 12.83
C LEU A 132 0.62 0.13 13.71
N THR A 133 1.00 -0.45 14.84
CA THR A 133 1.83 0.19 15.84
C THR A 133 3.30 0.17 15.43
N TRP A 134 4.06 1.16 15.90
CA TRP A 134 5.50 1.32 15.61
C TRP A 134 6.34 0.06 15.91
N GLU A 135 5.87 -0.80 16.82
CA GLU A 135 6.56 -2.03 17.19
C GLU A 135 6.49 -3.12 16.11
N GLU A 136 5.36 -3.23 15.40
CA GLU A 136 5.17 -4.24 14.34
C GLU A 136 6.01 -3.91 13.10
N PHE A 137 6.23 -2.62 12.80
CA PHE A 137 7.13 -2.20 11.72
C PHE A 137 8.60 -2.58 12.01
N ARG A 138 9.03 -2.47 13.28
CA ARG A 138 10.39 -2.83 13.69
C ARG A 138 10.65 -4.32 13.50
N ILE A 139 9.66 -5.16 13.81
CA ILE A 139 9.74 -6.63 13.67
C ILE A 139 9.92 -7.02 12.20
N LEU A 140 9.16 -6.41 11.28
CA LEU A 140 9.28 -6.67 9.83
C LEU A 140 10.63 -6.21 9.25
N SER A 141 11.21 -5.13 9.78
CA SER A 141 12.54 -4.66 9.34
C SER A 141 13.71 -5.46 9.93
N ALA A 142 13.45 -6.24 10.98
CA ALA A 142 14.45 -6.96 11.76
C ALA A 142 14.49 -8.47 11.45
N THR A 143 13.46 -9.02 10.80
CA THR A 143 13.47 -10.42 10.37
C THR A 143 14.22 -10.54 9.05
N LYS A 144 15.43 -11.09 9.15
CA LYS A 144 16.37 -11.40 8.08
C LYS A 144 16.67 -12.89 8.13
#